data_AF-A0A2T2UBC3-F1
#
_entry.id   AF-A0A2T2UBC3-F1
#
_cell.length_a   1.000
_cell.length_b   1.000
_cell.length_c   1.000
_cell.angle_alpha   90.00
_cell.angle_beta   90.00
_cell.angle_gamma   90.00
#
_symmetry.space_group_name_H-M   'P 1'
#
loop_
_entity.id
_entity.type
_entity.pdbx_description
1 polymer ?
#
loop_
_entity_poly.entity_id
_entity_poly.type
_entity_poly.pdbx_seq_one_letter_code
_entity_poly.pdbx_strand_id
1 'polypeptide(L)'
;TASFYTDLLVAWVVGLVGWGLGLVVVWYLRLARREGLRRHRQARRAAAQRLVVVVLLAIGARYAMLPLDVPARWAEAGTGLAPLFDPTYLASTIGGGIFRSIGDLLLTGLWAGGLAVVLGILARNYRPRADALSELPKALRNYAPEEPHAAHFLGILVGLVAGSLGGVVALASVVRRAVLDSTLDFFSRTGLLPEPLVLGVLCGLFLLMAAGILVGIGSTWIALRRLLHRRPRRWPRGIGLVIGTVLFGGGIAALYLGTDVQSFVPLPYTLGILGGLGGGAVYGLVGTRKGDEVLTLRGLLCGLFAVTVLLYPLLYTGMDAKRQGHMVDAALSFKEGEDPRGLYSMRQVLRSASETLVPALHPDPAEPAQIDSIATRLLRQSLLSSLDTYEVRLSVLGSDGTVRRKYAAGGQVLEKRPDRTVRNAYAALRPVYERSPGAVIEQLSLEAMARPSGQSRFQYAGLLGAPPGADSVNTWILLRIEPKSLLPGTGFGVSRVLLPDG
;
A
#
# COMPACT_ATOMS: atom_id res chain seq x y z
N THR A 1 10.01 -9.67 -32.53
CA THR A 1 11.43 -9.33 -32.78
C THR A 1 11.76 -7.95 -32.26
N ALA A 2 11.00 -6.89 -32.58
CA ALA A 2 11.23 -5.54 -32.06
C ALA A 2 11.23 -5.47 -30.51
N SER A 3 10.26 -6.09 -29.84
CA SER A 3 10.18 -6.18 -28.36
C SER A 3 11.46 -6.75 -27.74
N PHE A 4 11.93 -7.89 -28.28
CA PHE A 4 13.15 -8.56 -27.86
C PHE A 4 14.40 -7.67 -27.94
N TYR A 5 14.56 -6.90 -29.02
CA TYR A 5 15.70 -5.97 -29.15
C TYR A 5 15.61 -4.80 -28.15
N THR A 6 14.42 -4.27 -27.89
CA THR A 6 14.22 -3.28 -26.82
C THR A 6 14.56 -3.85 -25.45
N ASP A 7 14.13 -5.07 -25.14
CA ASP A 7 14.41 -5.69 -23.84
C ASP A 7 15.89 -5.98 -23.65
N LEU A 8 16.58 -6.38 -24.73
CA LEU A 8 18.03 -6.55 -24.75
C LEU A 8 18.76 -5.21 -24.53
N LEU A 9 18.32 -4.14 -25.20
CA LEU A 9 18.90 -2.79 -25.04
C LEU A 9 18.71 -2.29 -23.60
N VAL A 10 17.50 -2.44 -23.06
CA VAL A 10 17.20 -2.10 -21.66
C VAL A 10 18.05 -2.94 -20.69
N ALA A 11 18.27 -4.23 -20.98
CA ALA A 11 19.15 -5.08 -20.17
C ALA A 11 20.59 -4.58 -20.16
N TRP A 12 21.12 -4.14 -21.31
CA TRP A 12 22.45 -3.52 -21.41
C TRP A 12 22.53 -2.19 -20.65
N VAL A 13 21.50 -1.34 -20.75
CA VAL A 13 21.44 -0.06 -20.02
C VAL A 13 21.42 -0.31 -18.51
N VAL A 14 20.59 -1.23 -18.03
CA VAL A 14 20.51 -1.60 -16.62
C VAL A 14 21.82 -2.25 -16.14
N GLY A 15 22.42 -3.10 -16.97
CA GLY A 15 23.74 -3.68 -16.71
C GLY A 15 24.84 -2.62 -16.57
N LEU A 16 24.87 -1.63 -17.47
CA LEU A 16 25.79 -0.48 -17.41
C LEU A 16 25.57 0.37 -16.16
N VAL A 17 24.31 0.68 -15.82
CA VAL A 17 23.97 1.44 -14.62
C VAL A 17 24.40 0.68 -13.36
N GLY A 18 24.09 -0.63 -13.28
CA GLY A 18 24.49 -1.50 -12.19
C GLY A 18 26.01 -1.60 -12.05
N TRP A 19 26.73 -1.75 -13.18
CA TRP A 19 28.18 -1.78 -13.20
C TRP A 19 28.80 -0.45 -12.76
N GLY A 20 28.28 0.67 -13.26
CA GLY A 20 28.69 2.01 -12.85
C GLY A 20 28.50 2.26 -11.36
N LEU A 21 27.35 1.87 -10.80
CA LEU A 21 27.09 1.92 -9.35
C LEU A 21 28.05 1.04 -8.57
N GLY A 22 28.31 -0.19 -9.03
CA GLY A 22 29.28 -1.09 -8.42
C GLY A 22 30.67 -0.47 -8.34
N LEU A 23 31.13 0.16 -9.43
CA LEU A 23 32.40 0.87 -9.48
C LEU A 23 32.44 2.05 -8.49
N VAL A 24 31.37 2.85 -8.42
CA VAL A 24 31.25 3.98 -7.49
C VAL A 24 31.24 3.52 -6.03
N VAL A 25 30.54 2.43 -5.72
CA VAL A 25 30.51 1.82 -4.38
C VAL A 25 31.89 1.26 -4.02
N VAL A 26 32.56 0.55 -4.92
CA VAL A 26 33.93 0.06 -4.70
C VAL A 26 34.90 1.22 -4.51
N TRP A 27 34.79 2.27 -5.31
CA TRP A 27 35.59 3.50 -5.18
C TRP A 27 35.40 4.17 -3.82
N TYR A 28 34.16 4.22 -3.33
CA TYR A 28 33.85 4.68 -2.00
C TYR A 28 34.43 3.76 -0.90
N LEU A 29 34.21 2.45 -1.01
CA LEU A 29 34.66 1.46 -0.02
C LEU A 29 36.19 1.41 0.08
N ARG A 30 36.92 1.56 -1.03
CA ARG A 30 38.39 1.67 -1.02
C ARG A 30 38.84 2.87 -0.20
N LEU A 31 38.16 4.01 -0.29
CA LEU A 31 38.47 5.16 0.55
C LEU A 31 38.07 4.89 2.00
N ALA A 32 36.84 4.42 2.24
CA ALA A 32 36.27 4.16 3.56
C ALA A 32 37.09 3.18 4.42
N ARG A 33 37.79 2.23 3.77
CA ARG A 33 38.66 1.23 4.42
C ARG A 33 40.09 1.72 4.69
N ARG A 34 40.52 2.87 4.14
CA ARG A 34 41.88 3.39 4.43
C ARG A 34 41.99 3.87 5.87
N GLU A 35 43.01 3.38 6.58
CA GLU A 35 43.27 3.70 8.00
C GLU A 35 43.47 5.21 8.27
N GLY A 36 43.93 5.96 7.26
CA GLY A 36 44.14 7.41 7.32
C GLY A 36 42.88 8.26 7.54
N LEU A 37 41.68 7.71 7.31
CA LEU A 37 40.40 8.41 7.58
C LEU A 37 40.22 8.76 9.06
N ARG A 38 40.83 7.99 9.96
CA ARG A 38 40.78 8.28 11.40
C ARG A 38 41.66 9.45 11.79
N ARG A 39 42.74 9.76 11.05
CA ARG A 39 43.70 10.81 11.40
C ARG A 39 43.42 12.14 10.69
N HIS A 40 43.05 12.14 9.40
CA HIS A 40 42.97 13.38 8.62
C HIS A 40 41.53 13.87 8.34
N ARG A 41 41.27 15.14 8.64
CA ARG A 41 39.96 15.79 8.44
C ARG A 41 39.56 15.95 6.97
N GLN A 42 40.52 16.19 6.08
CA GLN A 42 40.29 16.29 4.63
C GLN A 42 39.79 14.97 4.05
N ALA A 43 40.38 13.84 4.46
CA ALA A 43 39.94 12.51 4.04
C ALA A 43 38.49 12.22 4.45
N ARG A 44 38.08 12.67 5.64
CA ARG A 44 36.69 12.51 6.14
C ARG A 44 35.69 13.34 5.35
N ARG A 45 36.03 14.60 5.03
CA ARG A 45 35.19 15.46 4.17
C ARG A 45 35.05 14.85 2.78
N ALA A 46 36.14 14.35 2.20
CA ALA A 46 36.11 13.64 0.93
C ALA A 46 35.22 12.39 1.01
N ALA A 47 35.32 11.57 2.05
CA ALA A 47 34.45 10.39 2.21
C ALA A 47 32.97 10.76 2.35
N ALA A 48 32.64 11.82 3.09
CA ALA A 48 31.26 12.31 3.21
C ALA A 48 30.72 12.84 1.88
N GLN A 49 31.53 13.62 1.13
CA GLN A 49 31.16 14.10 -0.21
C GLN A 49 30.93 12.93 -1.17
N ARG A 50 31.81 11.93 -1.16
CA ARG A 50 31.66 10.73 -1.99
C ARG A 50 30.42 9.93 -1.63
N LEU A 51 30.07 9.83 -0.34
CA LEU A 51 28.82 9.19 0.06
C LEU A 51 27.60 9.94 -0.48
N VAL A 52 27.60 11.28 -0.46
CA VAL A 52 26.52 12.07 -1.06
C VAL A 52 26.41 11.77 -2.55
N VAL A 53 27.53 11.70 -3.28
CA VAL A 53 27.54 11.31 -4.70
C VAL A 53 27.00 9.90 -4.91
N VAL A 54 27.41 8.93 -4.09
CA VAL A 54 26.91 7.54 -4.16
C VAL A 54 25.39 7.51 -3.93
N VAL A 55 24.89 8.23 -2.92
CA VAL A 55 23.46 8.29 -2.59
C VAL A 55 22.67 8.94 -3.74
N LEU A 56 23.16 10.06 -4.27
CA LEU A 56 22.49 10.75 -5.39
C LEU A 56 22.46 9.89 -6.66
N LEU A 57 23.58 9.23 -7.00
CA LEU A 57 23.64 8.31 -8.13
C LEU A 57 22.75 7.07 -7.91
N ALA A 58 22.70 6.55 -6.70
CA ALA A 58 21.83 5.44 -6.33
C ALA A 58 20.35 5.77 -6.48
N ILE A 59 19.94 6.92 -5.93
CA ILE A 59 18.58 7.44 -6.05
C ILE A 59 18.26 7.72 -7.53
N GLY A 60 19.15 8.42 -8.24
CA GLY A 60 18.98 8.73 -9.65
C GLY A 60 18.85 7.47 -10.52
N ALA A 61 19.67 6.45 -10.28
CA ALA A 61 19.57 5.17 -10.96
C ALA A 61 18.24 4.47 -10.67
N ARG A 62 17.77 4.46 -9.42
CA ARG A 62 16.48 3.88 -9.06
C ARG A 62 15.33 4.59 -9.78
N TYR A 63 15.34 5.92 -9.84
CA TYR A 63 14.33 6.70 -10.56
C TYR A 63 14.44 6.54 -12.08
N ALA A 64 15.65 6.37 -12.63
CA ALA A 64 15.86 6.12 -14.06
C ALA A 64 15.36 4.73 -14.50
N MET A 65 15.29 3.76 -13.59
CA MET A 65 14.74 2.42 -13.87
C MET A 65 13.21 2.40 -13.93
N LEU A 66 12.52 3.33 -13.25
CA LEU A 66 11.06 3.43 -13.24
C LEU A 66 10.44 3.63 -14.63
N PRO A 67 10.87 4.61 -15.46
CA PRO A 67 10.30 4.81 -16.80
C PRO A 67 10.64 3.68 -17.78
N LEU A 68 11.60 2.82 -17.45
CA LEU A 68 11.96 1.64 -18.25
C LEU A 68 11.10 0.41 -17.89
N ASP A 69 10.20 0.55 -16.90
CA ASP A 69 9.42 -0.52 -16.26
C ASP A 69 10.29 -1.68 -15.77
N VAL A 70 11.55 -1.43 -15.39
CA VAL A 70 12.46 -2.49 -14.91
C VAL A 70 12.34 -2.63 -13.38
N PRO A 71 12.13 -3.85 -12.85
CA PRO A 71 12.22 -5.15 -13.53
C PRO A 71 10.89 -5.76 -13.99
N ALA A 72 9.76 -5.06 -13.84
CA ALA A 72 8.43 -5.54 -14.27
C ALA A 72 8.39 -5.99 -15.74
N ARG A 73 9.12 -5.30 -16.62
CA ARG A 73 9.32 -5.60 -18.04
C ARG A 73 9.84 -7.02 -18.30
N TRP A 74 10.63 -7.58 -17.38
CA TRP A 74 11.21 -8.93 -17.53
C TRP A 74 10.50 -9.98 -16.68
N ALA A 75 9.52 -9.58 -15.87
CA ALA A 75 8.67 -10.49 -15.13
C ALA A 75 7.53 -10.96 -16.06
N GLU A 76 7.83 -11.90 -16.96
CA GLU A 76 6.83 -12.46 -17.88
C GLU A 76 5.66 -13.14 -17.13
N ALA A 77 4.47 -13.05 -17.72
CA ALA A 77 3.27 -13.75 -17.26
C ALA A 77 3.52 -15.27 -17.22
N GLY A 78 3.48 -15.85 -16.01
CA GLY A 78 3.79 -17.27 -15.77
C GLY A 78 5.03 -17.50 -14.92
N THR A 79 5.90 -16.49 -14.77
CA THR A 79 6.91 -16.51 -13.70
C THR A 79 6.21 -16.22 -12.36
N GLY A 80 6.56 -16.96 -11.30
CA GLY A 80 6.01 -16.72 -9.95
C GLY A 80 6.30 -15.31 -9.37
N LEU A 81 7.04 -14.48 -10.12
CA LEU A 81 7.39 -13.09 -9.81
C LEU A 81 6.43 -12.06 -10.42
N ALA A 82 5.67 -12.41 -11.46
CA ALA A 82 4.72 -11.49 -12.10
C ALA A 82 3.71 -10.87 -11.13
N PRO A 83 3.14 -11.62 -10.15
CA PRO A 83 2.22 -11.05 -9.17
C PRO A 83 2.84 -9.97 -8.25
N LEU A 84 4.17 -9.96 -8.08
CA LEU A 84 4.83 -8.95 -7.24
C LEU A 84 4.86 -7.58 -7.92
N PHE A 85 4.92 -7.53 -9.24
CA PHE A 85 5.02 -6.30 -10.02
C PHE A 85 3.68 -5.83 -10.60
N ASP A 86 2.60 -6.56 -10.32
CA ASP A 86 1.25 -6.19 -10.72
C ASP A 86 0.71 -5.05 -9.82
N PRO A 87 0.40 -3.86 -10.39
CA PRO A 87 -0.11 -2.71 -9.62
C PRO A 87 -1.49 -2.97 -8.99
N THR A 88 -2.20 -4.02 -9.40
CA THR A 88 -3.52 -4.38 -8.87
C THR A 88 -3.49 -4.73 -7.37
N TYR A 89 -2.35 -5.25 -6.87
CA TYR A 89 -2.21 -5.67 -5.47
C TYR A 89 -1.72 -4.56 -4.51
N LEU A 90 -1.05 -3.54 -5.04
CA LEU A 90 -0.51 -2.42 -4.27
C LEU A 90 -0.41 -1.17 -5.16
N ALA A 91 -1.44 -0.32 -5.18
CA ALA A 91 -1.48 0.83 -6.07
C ALA A 91 -1.06 2.13 -5.33
N SER A 92 0.16 2.19 -4.80
CA SER A 92 0.62 3.39 -4.08
C SER A 92 1.25 4.43 -4.99
N THR A 93 0.77 5.68 -4.89
CA THR A 93 1.28 6.84 -5.64
C THR A 93 2.47 7.53 -4.97
N ILE A 94 2.97 7.02 -3.84
CA ILE A 94 4.08 7.63 -3.10
C ILE A 94 5.37 7.60 -3.91
N GLY A 95 6.13 8.69 -3.83
CA GLY A 95 7.52 8.71 -4.31
C GLY A 95 7.66 8.59 -5.83
N GLY A 96 6.64 9.01 -6.59
CA GLY A 96 6.72 9.05 -8.06
C GLY A 96 6.78 7.66 -8.72
N GLY A 97 6.21 6.64 -8.09
CA GLY A 97 6.15 5.27 -8.63
C GLY A 97 7.10 4.26 -7.97
N ILE A 98 7.92 4.70 -7.00
CA ILE A 98 8.82 3.84 -6.22
C ILE A 98 8.10 2.77 -5.38
N PHE A 99 6.80 2.93 -5.15
CA PHE A 99 5.95 2.00 -4.39
C PHE A 99 4.73 1.52 -5.19
N ARG A 100 4.82 1.55 -6.53
CA ARG A 100 3.70 1.20 -7.44
C ARG A 100 3.33 -0.29 -7.40
N SER A 101 4.20 -1.15 -6.88
CA SER A 101 3.98 -2.58 -6.77
C SER A 101 4.69 -3.15 -5.54
N ILE A 102 4.36 -4.38 -5.14
CA ILE A 102 4.98 -5.06 -4.00
C ILE A 102 6.49 -5.28 -4.26
N GLY A 103 6.83 -5.62 -5.50
CA GLY A 103 8.21 -5.75 -5.96
C GLY A 103 8.96 -4.43 -5.88
N ASP A 104 8.33 -3.31 -6.24
CA ASP A 104 8.93 -1.98 -6.10
C ASP A 104 9.19 -1.58 -4.64
N LEU A 105 8.28 -1.94 -3.73
CA LEU A 105 8.46 -1.77 -2.28
C LEU A 105 9.68 -2.58 -1.77
N LEU A 106 9.79 -3.85 -2.16
CA LEU A 106 10.91 -4.72 -1.80
C LEU A 106 12.23 -4.19 -2.33
N LEU A 107 12.29 -3.81 -3.61
CA LEU A 107 13.48 -3.24 -4.23
C LEU A 107 13.89 -1.96 -3.52
N THR A 108 12.94 -1.08 -3.20
CA THR A 108 13.22 0.16 -2.48
C THR A 108 13.74 -0.11 -1.07
N GLY A 109 13.16 -1.10 -0.37
CA GLY A 109 13.68 -1.57 0.91
C GLY A 109 15.11 -2.10 0.81
N LEU A 110 15.43 -2.88 -0.22
CA LEU A 110 16.77 -3.41 -0.47
C LEU A 110 17.78 -2.29 -0.78
N TRP A 111 17.41 -1.35 -1.64
CA TRP A 111 18.21 -0.18 -1.98
C TRP A 111 18.47 0.70 -0.76
N ALA A 112 17.43 1.01 0.01
CA ALA A 112 17.53 1.76 1.25
C ALA A 112 18.42 1.04 2.26
N GLY A 113 18.27 -0.28 2.40
CA GLY A 113 19.10 -1.12 3.27
C GLY A 113 20.56 -1.11 2.85
N GLY A 114 20.86 -1.26 1.56
CA GLY A 114 22.22 -1.18 1.01
C GLY A 114 22.88 0.17 1.30
N LEU A 115 22.17 1.28 1.04
CA LEU A 115 22.65 2.62 1.35
C LEU A 115 22.84 2.84 2.86
N ALA A 116 21.94 2.31 3.68
CA ALA A 116 22.05 2.37 5.13
C ALA A 116 23.31 1.65 5.63
N VAL A 117 23.64 0.47 5.08
CA VAL A 117 24.88 -0.26 5.40
C VAL A 117 26.12 0.56 5.00
N VAL A 118 26.12 1.14 3.80
CA VAL A 118 27.22 2.01 3.32
C VAL A 118 27.43 3.21 4.25
N LEU A 119 26.35 3.83 4.71
CA LEU A 119 26.37 4.90 5.71
C LEU A 119 26.85 4.39 7.07
N GLY A 120 26.40 3.23 7.52
CA GLY A 120 26.82 2.60 8.78
C GLY A 120 28.32 2.33 8.81
N ILE A 121 28.89 1.85 7.70
CA ILE A 121 30.35 1.67 7.53
C ILE A 121 31.07 3.01 7.70
N LEU A 122 30.53 4.10 7.14
CA LEU A 122 31.09 5.44 7.34
C LEU A 122 31.01 5.85 8.81
N ALA A 123 29.83 5.71 9.40
CA ALA A 123 29.49 6.19 10.72
C ALA A 123 30.34 5.51 11.80
N ARG A 124 30.73 4.24 11.59
CA ARG A 124 31.70 3.53 12.45
C ARG A 124 33.03 4.29 12.62
N ASN A 125 33.44 5.09 11.62
CA ASN A 125 34.65 5.93 11.71
C ASN A 125 34.45 7.25 12.48
N TYR A 126 33.20 7.59 12.80
CA TYR A 126 32.82 8.76 13.60
C TYR A 126 32.40 8.40 15.03
N ARG A 127 32.34 7.12 15.39
CA ARG A 127 31.96 6.64 16.73
C ARG A 127 33.00 7.05 17.80
N PRO A 128 32.65 7.88 18.79
CA PRO A 128 33.45 7.97 20.02
C PRO A 128 33.32 6.65 20.80
N ARG A 129 34.43 6.03 21.20
CA ARG A 129 34.43 4.73 21.88
C ARG A 129 34.59 4.90 23.39
N ALA A 130 33.89 4.07 24.14
CA ALA A 130 34.07 3.90 25.57
C ALA A 130 34.02 2.39 25.89
N ASP A 131 34.85 1.94 26.82
CA ASP A 131 34.96 0.51 27.17
C ASP A 131 33.82 0.08 28.09
N ALA A 132 33.24 1.02 28.86
CA ALA A 132 32.05 0.80 29.69
C ALA A 132 31.03 1.94 29.60
N LEU A 133 29.78 1.64 29.94
CA LEU A 133 28.67 2.60 29.95
C LEU A 133 28.87 3.70 31.00
N SER A 134 29.53 3.38 32.12
CA SER A 134 29.94 4.31 33.17
C SER A 134 31.07 5.27 32.73
N GLU A 135 31.86 4.88 31.73
CA GLU A 135 32.96 5.69 31.20
C GLU A 135 32.56 6.56 30.02
N LEU A 136 31.44 6.25 29.36
CA LEU A 136 30.93 6.99 28.22
C LEU A 136 30.73 8.49 28.49
N PRO A 137 30.16 8.93 29.63
CA PRO A 137 30.09 10.35 29.97
C PRO A 137 31.47 10.99 30.15
N LYS A 138 32.44 10.26 30.72
CA LYS A 138 33.82 10.74 30.92
C LYS A 138 34.55 10.87 29.57
N ALA A 139 34.42 9.88 28.70
CA ALA A 139 34.97 9.87 27.35
C ALA A 139 34.43 11.03 26.49
N LEU A 140 33.11 11.30 26.57
CA LEU A 140 32.50 12.43 25.87
C LEU A 140 32.93 13.78 26.43
N ARG A 141 33.15 13.89 27.74
CA ARG A 141 33.61 15.14 28.40
C ARG A 141 35.07 15.49 28.07
N ASN A 142 35.91 14.50 27.81
CA ASN A 142 37.33 14.67 27.53
C ASN A 142 37.64 15.07 26.08
N TYR A 143 36.64 15.10 25.19
CA TYR A 143 36.83 15.55 23.81
C TYR A 143 37.14 17.06 23.76
N ALA A 144 38.31 17.41 23.23
CA ALA A 144 38.72 18.80 23.04
C ALA A 144 38.01 19.41 21.81
N PRO A 145 37.40 20.60 21.92
CA PRO A 145 36.80 21.28 20.77
C PRO A 145 37.89 21.86 19.84
N GLU A 146 37.86 21.48 18.57
CA GLU A 146 38.79 21.97 17.54
C GLU A 146 38.31 23.29 16.90
N GLU A 147 36.99 23.51 16.76
CA GLU A 147 36.41 24.70 16.10
C GLU A 147 35.09 25.15 16.76
N PRO A 148 35.15 25.88 17.89
CA PRO A 148 33.96 26.25 18.66
C PRO A 148 33.07 27.24 17.89
N HIS A 149 31.84 26.85 17.55
CA HIS A 149 30.85 27.71 16.87
C HIS A 149 29.43 27.39 17.35
N ALA A 150 28.82 28.28 18.15
CA ALA A 150 27.49 28.06 18.75
C ALA A 150 26.36 27.94 17.70
N ALA A 151 26.40 28.75 16.63
CA ALA A 151 25.40 28.68 15.55
C ALA A 151 25.42 27.32 14.83
N HIS A 152 26.60 26.75 14.58
CA HIS A 152 26.73 25.43 13.97
C HIS A 152 26.28 24.31 14.92
N PHE A 153 26.54 24.45 16.23
CA PHE A 153 26.06 23.52 17.24
C PHE A 153 24.53 23.47 17.26
N LEU A 154 23.86 24.64 17.30
CA LEU A 154 22.41 24.74 17.24
C LEU A 154 21.86 24.25 15.90
N GLY A 155 22.49 24.60 14.78
CA GLY A 155 22.08 24.13 13.46
C GLY A 155 22.11 22.61 13.31
N ILE A 156 23.14 21.94 13.84
CA ILE A 156 23.21 20.47 13.88
C ILE A 156 22.09 19.90 14.76
N LEU A 157 21.80 20.55 15.89
CA LEU A 157 20.77 20.10 16.82
C LEU A 157 19.36 20.23 16.21
N VAL A 158 19.05 21.37 15.59
CA VAL A 158 17.79 21.60 14.87
C VAL A 158 17.65 20.59 13.74
N GLY A 159 18.72 20.35 12.96
CA GLY A 159 18.74 19.32 11.92
C GLY A 159 18.52 17.90 12.46
N LEU A 160 19.04 17.59 13.66
CA LEU A 160 18.83 16.28 14.31
C LEU A 160 17.38 16.13 14.79
N VAL A 161 16.79 17.18 15.37
CA VAL A 161 15.39 17.21 15.83
C VAL A 161 14.43 17.10 14.65
N ALA A 162 14.59 17.94 13.63
CA ALA A 162 13.75 17.91 12.44
C ALA A 162 13.94 16.60 11.65
N GLY A 163 15.17 16.10 11.55
CA GLY A 163 15.47 14.85 10.86
C GLY A 163 14.95 13.61 11.58
N SER A 164 15.00 13.57 12.92
CA SER A 164 14.47 12.44 13.68
C SER A 164 12.95 12.38 13.61
N LEU A 165 12.27 13.50 13.87
CA LEU A 165 10.80 13.56 13.82
C LEU A 165 10.29 13.39 12.38
N GLY A 166 10.88 14.10 11.42
CA GLY A 166 10.53 13.98 10.00
C GLY A 166 10.77 12.58 9.44
N GLY A 167 11.85 11.90 9.87
CA GLY A 167 12.11 10.51 9.51
C GLY A 167 11.05 9.55 10.05
N VAL A 168 10.61 9.72 11.30
CA VAL A 168 9.53 8.92 11.90
C VAL A 168 8.21 9.14 11.15
N VAL A 169 7.86 10.39 10.85
CA VAL A 169 6.64 10.74 10.11
C VAL A 169 6.67 10.20 8.68
N ALA A 170 7.80 10.33 7.99
CA ALA A 170 7.97 9.79 6.64
C ALA A 170 7.81 8.27 6.62
N LEU A 171 8.44 7.57 7.56
CA LEU A 171 8.34 6.12 7.68
C LEU A 171 6.91 5.69 8.00
N ALA A 172 6.25 6.35 8.96
CA ALA A 172 4.87 6.09 9.30
C ALA A 172 3.92 6.30 8.12
N SER A 173 4.16 7.35 7.32
CA SER A 173 3.37 7.64 6.12
C SER A 173 3.51 6.55 5.06
N VAL A 174 4.74 6.03 4.86
CA VAL A 174 4.99 4.92 3.94
C VAL A 174 4.27 3.66 4.40
N VAL A 175 4.37 3.29 5.69
CA VAL A 175 3.69 2.09 6.21
C VAL A 175 2.17 2.24 6.11
N ARG A 176 1.62 3.38 6.54
CA ARG A 176 0.17 3.63 6.52
C ARG A 176 -0.39 3.53 5.10
N ARG A 177 0.26 4.15 4.13
CA ARG A 177 -0.18 4.09 2.73
C ARG A 177 0.07 2.72 2.09
N ALA A 178 1.16 2.02 2.41
CA ALA A 178 1.35 0.65 1.95
C ALA A 178 0.22 -0.30 2.42
N VAL A 179 -0.35 -0.05 3.60
CA VAL A 179 -1.50 -0.81 4.11
C VAL A 179 -2.83 -0.35 3.47
N LEU A 180 -3.05 0.96 3.36
CA LEU A 180 -4.29 1.52 2.81
C LEU A 180 -4.42 1.28 1.30
N ASP A 181 -3.34 1.44 0.54
CA ASP A 181 -3.31 1.32 -0.92
C ASP A 181 -3.19 -0.14 -1.38
N SER A 182 -3.05 -1.10 -0.45
CA SER A 182 -3.03 -2.52 -0.77
C SER A 182 -4.44 -3.08 -0.79
N THR A 183 -4.75 -3.80 -1.87
CA THR A 183 -5.99 -4.59 -2.00
C THR A 183 -5.91 -5.93 -1.26
N LEU A 184 -4.75 -6.26 -0.69
CA LEU A 184 -4.53 -7.50 0.06
C LEU A 184 -5.31 -7.52 1.37
N ASP A 185 -5.79 -8.71 1.71
CA ASP A 185 -6.54 -8.97 2.92
C ASP A 185 -5.60 -9.46 4.02
N PHE A 186 -5.04 -8.53 4.79
CA PHE A 186 -4.09 -8.84 5.88
C PHE A 186 -4.70 -9.72 7.01
N PHE A 187 -6.01 -10.00 6.96
CA PHE A 187 -6.80 -10.73 7.97
C PHE A 187 -7.46 -12.01 7.48
N SER A 188 -7.08 -12.59 6.33
CA SER A 188 -7.55 -13.94 6.00
C SER A 188 -7.01 -14.94 7.06
N ARG A 189 -7.80 -15.24 8.08
CA ARG A 189 -7.52 -16.18 9.19
C ARG A 189 -7.42 -17.64 8.72
N THR A 190 -7.33 -17.88 7.43
CA THR A 190 -7.45 -19.20 6.81
C THR A 190 -6.14 -20.00 6.80
N GLY A 191 -5.01 -19.42 7.23
CA GLY A 191 -3.71 -20.11 7.23
C GLY A 191 -2.79 -19.78 8.42
N LEU A 192 -1.93 -20.75 8.76
CA LEU A 192 -0.83 -20.63 9.72
C LEU A 192 0.28 -19.66 9.27
N LEU A 193 0.32 -19.34 7.97
CA LEU A 193 1.25 -18.40 7.34
C LEU A 193 0.47 -17.38 6.49
N PRO A 194 0.91 -16.10 6.45
CA PRO A 194 0.32 -15.10 5.55
C PRO A 194 0.46 -15.52 4.08
N GLU A 195 -0.43 -15.02 3.21
CA GLU A 195 -0.28 -15.19 1.77
C GLU A 195 1.11 -14.68 1.30
N PRO A 196 1.73 -15.32 0.29
CA PRO A 196 3.08 -14.96 -0.16
C PRO A 196 3.25 -13.47 -0.52
N LEU A 197 2.19 -12.86 -1.07
CA LEU A 197 2.17 -11.43 -1.41
C LEU A 197 2.20 -10.53 -0.17
N VAL A 198 1.45 -10.90 0.87
CA VAL A 198 1.47 -10.21 2.17
C VAL A 198 2.84 -10.33 2.81
N LEU A 199 3.48 -11.50 2.72
CA LEU A 199 4.84 -11.69 3.21
C LEU A 199 5.86 -10.81 2.46
N GLY A 200 5.68 -10.63 1.15
CA GLY A 200 6.46 -9.69 0.34
C GLY A 200 6.35 -8.25 0.84
N VAL A 201 5.12 -7.77 1.10
CA VAL A 201 4.89 -6.44 1.67
C VAL A 201 5.53 -6.29 3.05
N LEU A 202 5.31 -7.25 3.94
CA LEU A 202 5.89 -7.25 5.30
C LEU A 202 7.42 -7.24 5.26
N CYS A 203 8.03 -8.00 4.35
CA CYS A 203 9.47 -8.03 4.16
C CYS A 203 10.01 -6.68 3.64
N GLY A 204 9.32 -6.05 2.68
CA GLY A 204 9.68 -4.71 2.18
C GLY A 204 9.61 -3.64 3.27
N LEU A 205 8.53 -3.64 4.05
CA LEU A 205 8.37 -2.73 5.20
C LEU A 205 9.40 -2.99 6.29
N PHE A 206 9.71 -4.25 6.57
CA PHE A 206 10.77 -4.64 7.50
C PHE A 206 12.14 -4.10 7.06
N LEU A 207 12.49 -4.26 5.78
CA LEU A 207 13.75 -3.76 5.23
C LEU A 207 13.82 -2.24 5.31
N LEU A 208 12.73 -1.52 5.02
CA LEU A 208 12.66 -0.07 5.17
C LEU A 208 12.80 0.38 6.62
N MET A 209 12.16 -0.31 7.56
CA MET A 209 12.27 -0.03 9.00
C MET A 209 13.71 -0.25 9.47
N ALA A 210 14.32 -1.39 9.10
CA ALA A 210 15.70 -1.71 9.42
C ALA A 210 16.66 -0.66 8.81
N ALA A 211 16.45 -0.27 7.56
CA ALA A 211 17.22 0.79 6.91
C ALA A 211 17.09 2.13 7.64
N GLY A 212 15.87 2.53 8.01
CA GLY A 212 15.60 3.75 8.77
C GLY A 212 16.29 3.76 10.13
N ILE A 213 16.24 2.64 10.86
CA ILE A 213 16.94 2.47 12.14
C ILE A 213 18.46 2.61 11.95
N LEU A 214 19.02 1.96 10.94
CA LEU A 214 20.47 1.94 10.71
C LEU A 214 20.99 3.30 10.23
N VAL A 215 20.20 4.03 9.43
CA VAL A 215 20.44 5.44 9.08
C VAL A 215 20.35 6.34 10.31
N GLY A 216 19.36 6.14 11.18
CA GLY A 216 19.21 6.87 12.44
C GLY A 216 20.41 6.65 13.37
N ILE A 217 20.82 5.40 13.59
CA ILE A 217 22.02 5.08 14.37
C ILE A 217 23.28 5.69 13.74
N GLY A 218 23.49 5.53 12.44
CA GLY A 218 24.66 6.09 11.76
C GLY A 218 24.71 7.61 11.81
N SER A 219 23.59 8.27 11.59
CA SER A 219 23.47 9.74 11.65
C SER A 219 23.67 10.28 13.06
N THR A 220 23.16 9.60 14.10
CA THR A 220 23.40 10.00 15.51
C THR A 220 24.88 9.94 15.87
N TRP A 221 25.64 8.93 15.45
CA TRP A 221 27.10 8.91 15.69
C TRP A 221 27.84 10.05 14.99
N ILE A 222 27.47 10.35 13.74
CA ILE A 222 28.06 11.46 12.98
C ILE A 222 27.70 12.80 13.63
N ALA A 223 26.43 12.99 14.00
CA ALA A 223 25.93 14.20 14.65
C ALA A 223 26.58 14.40 16.01
N LEU A 224 26.61 13.36 16.86
CA LEU A 224 27.24 13.39 18.18
C LEU A 224 28.70 13.83 18.08
N ARG A 225 29.46 13.26 17.14
CA ARG A 225 30.85 13.68 16.94
C ARG A 225 30.97 15.13 16.50
N ARG A 226 30.12 15.60 15.58
CA ARG A 226 30.12 16.99 15.12
C ARG A 226 29.74 17.96 16.25
N LEU A 227 28.74 17.61 17.06
CA LEU A 227 28.33 18.35 18.27
C LEU A 227 29.49 18.49 19.25
N LEU A 228 30.26 17.43 19.49
CA LEU A 228 31.43 17.46 20.37
C LEU A 228 32.56 18.37 19.84
N HIS A 229 32.85 18.34 18.53
CA HIS A 229 33.94 19.16 17.94
C HIS A 229 33.57 20.65 17.82
N ARG A 230 32.28 20.97 17.64
CA ARG A 230 31.78 22.35 17.46
C ARG A 230 31.36 23.03 18.77
N ARG A 231 31.50 22.32 19.88
CA ARG A 231 31.15 22.80 21.21
C ARG A 231 31.83 24.12 21.55
N PRO A 232 31.10 25.14 22.05
CA PRO A 232 31.69 26.42 22.44
C PRO A 232 32.75 26.22 23.53
N ARG A 233 33.94 26.80 23.34
CA ARG A 233 35.09 26.68 24.27
C ARG A 233 34.79 27.26 25.67
N ARG A 234 33.89 28.26 25.73
CA ARG A 234 33.48 28.94 26.96
C ARG A 234 32.56 28.09 27.86
N TRP A 235 32.08 26.93 27.40
CA TRP A 235 31.13 26.11 28.16
C TRP A 235 31.84 25.12 29.11
N PRO A 236 31.52 25.12 30.41
CA PRO A 236 32.07 24.19 31.41
C PRO A 236 31.90 22.72 30.99
N ARG A 237 32.94 21.89 31.13
CA ARG A 237 32.96 20.47 30.70
C ARG A 237 31.68 19.73 31.15
N GLY A 238 30.87 19.25 30.20
CA GLY A 238 29.60 18.56 30.48
C GLY A 238 28.32 19.37 30.20
N ILE A 239 28.33 20.70 30.34
CA ILE A 239 27.12 21.52 30.15
C ILE A 239 26.59 21.44 28.72
N GLY A 240 27.48 21.34 27.72
CA GLY A 240 27.05 21.19 26.32
C GLY A 240 26.29 19.90 26.03
N LEU A 241 26.55 18.83 26.79
CA LEU A 241 25.79 17.59 26.67
C LEU A 241 24.40 17.76 27.30
N VAL A 242 24.32 18.35 28.50
CA VAL A 242 23.04 18.59 29.20
C VAL A 242 22.15 19.54 28.40
N ILE A 243 22.69 20.68 27.95
CA ILE A 243 21.96 21.64 27.11
C ILE A 243 21.56 20.97 25.79
N GLY A 244 22.46 20.20 25.17
CA GLY A 244 22.15 19.46 23.95
C GLY A 244 20.99 18.48 24.12
N THR A 245 20.98 17.67 25.19
CA THR A 245 19.91 16.71 25.46
C THR A 245 18.59 17.41 25.81
N VAL A 246 18.64 18.49 26.60
CA VAL A 246 17.45 19.26 26.99
C VAL A 246 16.84 19.94 25.77
N LEU A 247 17.65 20.60 24.94
CA LEU A 247 17.17 21.24 23.71
C LEU A 247 16.71 20.22 22.66
N PHE A 248 17.33 19.03 22.59
CA PHE A 248 16.87 17.96 21.71
C PHE A 248 15.49 17.43 22.14
N GLY A 249 15.34 17.05 23.41
CA GLY A 249 14.08 16.57 23.96
C GLY A 249 12.98 17.63 23.92
N GLY A 250 13.30 18.86 24.33
CA GLY A 250 12.40 20.00 24.26
C GLY A 250 12.01 20.37 22.83
N GLY A 251 12.94 20.31 21.88
CA GLY A 251 12.67 20.55 20.46
C GLY A 251 11.75 19.49 19.84
N ILE A 252 11.97 18.21 20.17
CA ILE A 252 11.07 17.13 19.75
C ILE A 252 9.68 17.33 20.36
N ALA A 253 9.59 17.62 21.66
CA ALA A 253 8.32 17.86 22.33
C ALA A 253 7.58 19.08 21.73
N ALA A 254 8.29 20.18 21.51
CA ALA A 254 7.74 21.41 20.94
C ALA A 254 7.22 21.18 19.51
N LEU A 255 7.98 20.48 18.65
CA LEU A 255 7.50 20.14 17.31
C LEU A 255 6.33 19.14 17.36
N TYR A 256 6.40 18.12 18.21
CA TYR A 256 5.35 17.10 18.32
C TYR A 256 4.03 17.67 18.86
N LEU A 257 4.08 18.65 19.76
CA LEU A 257 2.90 19.35 20.30
C LEU A 257 2.45 20.49 19.39
N GLY A 258 3.37 21.16 18.71
CA GLY A 258 3.07 22.31 17.85
C GLY A 258 2.68 21.95 16.41
N THR A 259 2.68 20.67 16.06
CA THR A 259 2.27 20.18 14.74
C THR A 259 1.23 19.06 14.86
N ASP A 260 0.43 18.86 13.82
CA ASP A 260 -0.59 17.80 13.77
C ASP A 260 -0.02 16.37 13.64
N VAL A 261 1.26 16.16 13.98
CA VAL A 261 1.91 14.85 13.93
C VAL A 261 1.21 13.83 14.84
N GLN A 262 0.53 14.28 15.90
CA GLN A 262 -0.24 13.42 16.80
C GLN A 262 -1.37 12.67 16.09
N SER A 263 -1.96 13.27 15.05
CA SER A 263 -2.99 12.63 14.23
C SER A 263 -2.44 11.49 13.36
N PHE A 264 -1.13 11.52 13.07
CA PHE A 264 -0.46 10.52 12.24
C PHE A 264 0.23 9.43 13.06
N VAL A 265 0.84 9.81 14.19
CA VAL A 265 1.70 8.92 14.98
C VAL A 265 1.50 9.16 16.48
N PRO A 266 1.02 8.15 17.23
CA PRO A 266 0.88 8.26 18.69
C PRO A 266 2.20 8.52 19.41
N LEU A 267 2.14 9.27 20.52
CA LEU A 267 3.30 9.60 21.34
C LEU A 267 4.08 8.37 21.85
N PRO A 268 3.45 7.30 22.38
CA PRO A 268 4.20 6.14 22.86
C PRO A 268 5.01 5.48 21.74
N TYR A 269 4.52 5.54 20.50
CA TYR A 269 5.21 5.00 19.35
C TYR A 269 6.45 5.82 18.97
N THR A 270 6.31 7.15 18.94
CA THR A 270 7.41 8.07 18.67
C THR A 270 8.53 7.90 19.70
N LEU A 271 8.16 7.77 20.98
CA LEU A 271 9.11 7.45 22.05
C LEU A 271 9.74 6.06 21.89
N GLY A 272 8.97 5.05 21.46
CA GLY A 272 9.46 3.71 21.18
C GLY A 272 10.55 3.71 20.10
N ILE A 273 10.32 4.36 18.95
CA ILE A 273 11.33 4.47 17.90
C ILE A 273 12.54 5.25 18.37
N LEU A 274 12.35 6.44 18.96
CA LEU A 274 13.45 7.29 19.40
C LEU A 274 14.28 6.61 20.50
N GLY A 275 13.62 5.92 21.42
CA GLY A 275 14.24 5.12 22.47
C GLY A 275 15.01 3.93 21.91
N GLY A 276 14.43 3.21 20.94
CA GLY A 276 15.11 2.11 20.23
C GLY A 276 16.33 2.58 19.45
N LEU A 277 16.21 3.70 18.72
CA LEU A 277 17.31 4.37 18.01
C LEU A 277 18.42 4.81 18.97
N GLY A 278 18.04 5.48 20.06
CA GLY A 278 18.98 5.95 21.09
C GLY A 278 19.68 4.79 21.79
N GLY A 279 18.93 3.76 22.19
CA GLY A 279 19.45 2.54 22.80
C GLY A 279 20.40 1.79 21.87
N GLY A 280 20.03 1.61 20.60
CA GLY A 280 20.89 1.00 19.59
C GLY A 280 22.15 1.81 19.31
N ALA A 281 22.05 3.14 19.28
CA ALA A 281 23.18 4.03 19.14
C ALA A 281 24.13 3.96 20.35
N VAL A 282 23.61 3.91 21.59
CA VAL A 282 24.39 3.79 22.83
C VAL A 282 25.02 2.41 22.99
N TYR A 283 24.29 1.34 22.71
CA TYR A 283 24.84 -0.02 22.66
C TYR A 283 25.97 -0.09 21.63
N GLY A 284 25.73 0.48 20.45
CA GLY A 284 26.76 0.64 19.44
C GLY A 284 27.79 1.73 19.75
N LEU A 285 27.84 2.33 20.95
CA LEU A 285 28.95 3.14 21.50
C LEU A 285 29.75 2.37 22.57
N VAL A 286 29.09 1.46 23.30
CA VAL A 286 29.64 0.61 24.38
C VAL A 286 29.71 -0.84 23.88
N GLY A 287 30.82 -1.24 23.28
CA GLY A 287 30.94 -2.61 22.73
C GLY A 287 32.38 -3.03 22.49
N THR A 288 32.61 -4.33 22.65
CA THR A 288 33.94 -4.97 22.55
C THR A 288 34.54 -4.83 21.14
N ARG A 289 35.88 -4.94 21.05
CA ARG A 289 36.68 -4.72 19.82
C ARG A 289 36.23 -5.54 18.60
N LYS A 290 35.47 -6.62 18.79
CA LYS A 290 35.00 -7.52 17.73
C LYS A 290 33.52 -7.28 17.46
N GLY A 291 33.23 -6.52 16.39
CA GLY A 291 31.86 -6.28 15.91
C GLY A 291 31.14 -7.52 15.34
N ASP A 292 31.64 -8.73 15.61
CA ASP A 292 31.09 -10.00 15.14
C ASP A 292 29.86 -10.42 15.92
N GLU A 293 29.68 -9.94 17.16
CA GLU A 293 28.50 -10.23 17.99
C GLU A 293 27.18 -9.85 17.28
N VAL A 294 27.20 -8.80 16.45
CA VAL A 294 26.02 -8.34 15.69
C VAL A 294 25.66 -9.30 14.55
N LEU A 295 26.64 -10.03 14.02
CA LEU A 295 26.46 -11.02 12.96
C LEU A 295 26.22 -12.44 13.51
N THR A 296 26.24 -12.62 14.84
CA THR A 296 25.83 -13.88 15.46
C THR A 296 24.32 -14.08 15.30
N LEU A 297 23.87 -15.33 15.29
CA LEU A 297 22.46 -15.69 15.26
C LEU A 297 21.65 -14.95 16.34
N ARG A 298 22.23 -14.80 17.54
CA ARG A 298 21.62 -14.06 18.65
C ARG A 298 21.45 -12.57 18.35
N GLY A 299 22.46 -11.93 17.76
CA GLY A 299 22.41 -10.53 17.35
C GLY A 299 21.36 -10.28 16.26
N LEU A 300 21.33 -11.15 15.24
CA LEU A 300 20.35 -11.07 14.15
C LEU A 300 18.92 -11.32 14.64
N LEU A 301 18.71 -12.30 15.52
CA LEU A 301 17.39 -12.57 16.12
C LEU A 301 16.90 -11.42 17.01
N CYS A 302 17.78 -10.86 17.85
CA CYS A 302 17.42 -9.69 18.65
C CYS A 302 17.11 -8.47 17.78
N GLY A 303 17.87 -8.25 16.70
CA GLY A 303 17.59 -7.20 15.73
C GLY A 303 16.24 -7.39 15.03
N LEU A 304 15.97 -8.61 14.54
CA LEU A 304 14.70 -8.99 13.93
C LEU A 304 13.53 -8.75 14.89
N PHE A 305 13.67 -9.17 16.15
CA PHE A 305 12.65 -8.97 17.17
C PHE A 305 12.39 -7.49 17.44
N ALA A 306 13.44 -6.69 17.63
CA ALA A 306 13.33 -5.25 17.89
C ALA A 306 12.65 -4.51 16.74
N VAL A 307 13.04 -4.80 15.49
CA VAL A 307 12.43 -4.18 14.31
C VAL A 307 10.97 -4.60 14.17
N THR A 308 10.64 -5.87 14.40
CA THR A 308 9.26 -6.37 14.34
C THR A 308 8.36 -5.72 15.40
N VAL A 309 8.84 -5.59 16.64
CA VAL A 309 8.11 -4.91 17.73
C VAL A 309 7.86 -3.44 17.39
N LEU A 310 8.80 -2.77 16.72
CA LEU A 310 8.62 -1.40 16.27
C LEU A 310 7.74 -1.28 15.01
N LEU A 311 7.68 -2.30 14.16
CA LEU A 311 6.86 -2.27 12.96
C LEU A 311 5.38 -2.55 13.27
N TYR A 312 5.11 -3.41 14.26
CA TYR A 312 3.76 -3.88 14.58
C TYR A 312 2.73 -2.75 14.84
N PRO A 313 3.03 -1.71 15.65
CA PRO A 313 2.07 -0.63 15.87
C PRO A 313 1.75 0.19 14.61
N LEU A 314 2.71 0.35 13.69
CA LEU A 314 2.47 1.05 12.41
C LEU A 314 1.53 0.25 11.50
N LEU A 315 1.73 -1.06 11.46
CA LEU A 315 0.82 -1.95 10.73
C LEU A 315 -0.57 -1.89 11.35
N TYR A 316 -0.66 -2.01 12.68
CA TYR A 316 -1.94 -2.01 13.38
C TYR A 316 -2.73 -0.72 13.16
N THR A 317 -2.08 0.44 13.26
CA THR A 317 -2.73 1.75 13.01
C THR A 317 -3.18 1.92 11.56
N GLY A 318 -2.37 1.47 10.59
CA GLY A 318 -2.79 1.45 9.18
C GLY A 318 -3.98 0.53 8.93
N MET A 319 -4.00 -0.63 9.59
CA MET A 319 -5.06 -1.62 9.47
C MET A 319 -6.37 -1.15 10.12
N ASP A 320 -6.30 -0.48 11.27
CA ASP A 320 -7.47 0.09 11.94
C ASP A 320 -8.09 1.22 11.10
N ALA A 321 -7.25 2.07 10.51
CA ALA A 321 -7.71 3.09 9.56
C ALA A 321 -8.41 2.48 8.32
N LYS A 322 -7.88 1.36 7.78
CA LYS A 322 -8.52 0.63 6.66
C LYS A 322 -9.90 0.09 7.08
N ARG A 323 -10.03 -0.47 8.28
CA ARG A 323 -11.32 -0.96 8.82
C ARG A 323 -12.33 0.18 9.00
N GLN A 324 -11.91 1.29 9.57
CA GLN A 324 -12.77 2.47 9.72
C GLN A 324 -13.25 2.99 8.35
N GLY A 325 -12.38 3.01 7.35
CA GLY A 325 -12.74 3.33 5.96
C GLY A 325 -13.85 2.41 5.44
N HIS A 326 -13.66 1.09 5.54
CA HIS A 326 -14.69 0.12 5.13
C HIS A 326 -16.00 0.25 5.91
N MET A 327 -15.95 0.61 7.21
CA MET A 327 -17.16 0.87 7.99
C MET A 327 -17.87 2.15 7.54
N VAL A 328 -17.14 3.19 7.18
CA VAL A 328 -17.71 4.43 6.63
C VAL A 328 -18.29 4.17 5.24
N ASP A 329 -17.59 3.46 4.38
CA ASP A 329 -18.09 3.09 3.05
C ASP A 329 -19.34 2.23 3.15
N ALA A 330 -19.36 1.27 4.08
CA ALA A 330 -20.56 0.48 4.36
C ALA A 330 -21.70 1.34 4.92
N ALA A 331 -21.41 2.28 5.83
CA ALA A 331 -22.41 3.21 6.36
C ALA A 331 -22.95 4.16 5.28
N LEU A 332 -22.11 4.60 4.34
CA LEU A 332 -22.50 5.40 3.19
C LEU A 332 -23.35 4.58 2.21
N SER A 333 -22.98 3.32 1.93
CA SER A 333 -23.80 2.43 1.09
C SER A 333 -25.16 2.15 1.74
N PHE A 334 -25.22 2.00 3.07
CA PHE A 334 -26.49 1.91 3.80
C PHE A 334 -27.30 3.21 3.77
N LYS A 335 -26.64 4.37 3.84
CA LYS A 335 -27.28 5.69 3.75
C LYS A 335 -27.81 5.98 2.33
N GLU A 336 -27.16 5.46 1.31
CA GLU A 336 -27.56 5.52 -0.10
C GLU A 336 -28.64 4.47 -0.46
N GLY A 337 -29.00 3.59 0.48
CA GLY A 337 -30.02 2.56 0.29
C GLY A 337 -29.57 1.39 -0.61
N GLU A 338 -28.26 1.24 -0.82
CA GLU A 338 -27.69 0.13 -1.57
C GLU A 338 -27.67 -1.14 -0.72
N ASP A 339 -28.30 -2.23 -1.20
CA ASP A 339 -28.18 -3.54 -0.58
C ASP A 339 -26.97 -4.28 -1.17
N PRO A 340 -25.85 -4.39 -0.44
CA PRO A 340 -24.63 -5.00 -0.96
C PRO A 340 -24.82 -6.48 -1.33
N ARG A 341 -25.81 -7.17 -0.72
CA ARG A 341 -26.13 -8.56 -1.03
C ARG A 341 -26.76 -8.66 -2.42
N GLY A 342 -27.68 -7.75 -2.75
CA GLY A 342 -28.33 -7.68 -4.06
C GLY A 342 -27.32 -7.41 -5.19
N LEU A 343 -26.45 -6.42 -5.01
CA LEU A 343 -25.41 -6.08 -5.99
C LEU A 343 -24.41 -7.21 -6.21
N TYR A 344 -23.95 -7.86 -5.13
CA TYR A 344 -23.04 -9.00 -5.22
C TYR A 344 -23.67 -10.19 -5.96
N SER A 345 -24.90 -10.56 -5.59
CA SER A 345 -25.62 -11.65 -6.26
C SER A 345 -25.89 -11.34 -7.73
N MET A 346 -26.12 -10.07 -8.09
CA MET A 346 -26.30 -9.63 -9.46
C MET A 346 -25.02 -9.78 -10.29
N ARG A 347 -23.87 -9.35 -9.76
CA ARG A 347 -22.55 -9.53 -10.39
C ARG A 347 -22.25 -11.00 -10.65
N GLN A 348 -22.52 -11.85 -9.66
CA GLN A 348 -22.30 -13.29 -9.78
C GLN A 348 -23.16 -13.90 -10.89
N VAL A 349 -24.44 -13.54 -10.99
CA VAL A 349 -25.33 -14.09 -12.03
C VAL A 349 -24.97 -13.60 -13.42
N LEU A 350 -24.62 -12.32 -13.59
CA LEU A 350 -24.18 -11.80 -14.89
C LEU A 350 -22.86 -12.45 -15.34
N ARG A 351 -21.94 -12.70 -14.41
CA ARG A 351 -20.71 -13.44 -14.68
C ARG A 351 -21.01 -14.89 -15.11
N SER A 352 -21.82 -15.62 -14.35
CA SER A 352 -22.20 -17.00 -14.72
C SER A 352 -23.00 -17.06 -16.02
N ALA A 353 -23.83 -16.06 -16.31
CA ALA A 353 -24.55 -15.96 -17.59
C ALA A 353 -23.58 -15.70 -18.76
N SER A 354 -22.53 -14.91 -18.56
CA SER A 354 -21.49 -14.71 -19.57
C SER A 354 -20.72 -16.00 -19.89
N GLU A 355 -20.53 -16.86 -18.89
CA GLU A 355 -19.78 -18.11 -19.04
C GLU A 355 -20.63 -19.26 -19.63
N THR A 356 -21.95 -19.25 -19.43
CA THR A 356 -22.82 -20.40 -19.76
C THR A 356 -23.95 -20.10 -20.73
N LEU A 357 -24.55 -18.91 -20.69
CA LEU A 357 -25.71 -18.54 -21.52
C LEU A 357 -25.27 -17.88 -22.83
N VAL A 358 -24.24 -17.02 -22.79
CA VAL A 358 -23.70 -16.34 -23.98
C VAL A 358 -23.12 -17.31 -25.03
N PRO A 359 -22.42 -18.40 -24.66
CA PRO A 359 -21.97 -19.41 -25.63
C PRO A 359 -23.12 -20.18 -26.28
N ALA A 360 -24.21 -20.43 -25.55
CA ALA A 360 -25.41 -21.10 -26.06
C ALA A 360 -26.27 -20.19 -26.99
N LEU A 361 -25.93 -18.91 -27.09
CA LEU A 361 -26.57 -17.91 -27.95
C LEU A 361 -25.76 -17.61 -29.23
N HIS A 362 -24.60 -18.24 -29.42
CA HIS A 362 -23.76 -18.17 -30.64
C HIS A 362 -24.28 -19.14 -31.73
N PRO A 363 -23.93 -18.93 -33.02
CA PRO A 363 -24.87 -18.86 -34.14
C PRO A 363 -25.44 -20.19 -34.67
N ASP A 364 -25.31 -21.29 -33.92
CA ASP A 364 -26.11 -22.49 -34.21
C ASP A 364 -27.50 -22.31 -33.58
N PRO A 365 -28.58 -22.82 -34.23
CA PRO A 365 -29.92 -22.75 -33.68
C PRO A 365 -30.03 -23.69 -32.47
N ALA A 366 -29.48 -23.27 -31.33
CA ALA A 366 -29.65 -23.95 -30.07
C ALA A 366 -31.15 -24.13 -29.83
N GLU A 367 -31.56 -25.37 -29.52
CA GLU A 367 -32.96 -25.66 -29.33
C GLU A 367 -33.54 -24.73 -28.25
N PRO A 368 -34.72 -24.17 -28.47
CA PRO A 368 -35.36 -23.25 -27.54
C PRO A 368 -35.46 -23.83 -26.11
N ALA A 369 -35.57 -25.15 -25.97
CA ALA A 369 -35.60 -25.86 -24.70
C ALA A 369 -34.26 -25.84 -23.94
N GLN A 370 -33.13 -25.82 -24.66
CA GLN A 370 -31.80 -25.80 -24.07
C GLN A 370 -31.49 -24.44 -23.41
N ILE A 371 -31.85 -23.34 -24.08
CA ILE A 371 -31.72 -21.97 -23.54
C ILE A 371 -32.60 -21.81 -22.28
N ASP A 372 -33.83 -22.34 -22.30
CA ASP A 372 -34.73 -22.29 -21.15
C ASP A 372 -34.20 -23.09 -19.95
N SER A 373 -33.60 -24.26 -20.21
CA SER A 373 -32.97 -25.08 -19.16
C SER A 373 -31.76 -24.41 -18.52
N ILE A 374 -30.88 -23.79 -19.33
CA ILE A 374 -29.70 -23.07 -18.84
C ILE A 374 -30.10 -21.82 -18.05
N ALA A 375 -31.02 -21.01 -18.57
CA ALA A 375 -31.51 -19.81 -17.88
C ALA A 375 -32.22 -20.15 -16.55
N THR A 376 -33.01 -21.22 -16.53
CA THR A 376 -33.69 -21.69 -15.32
C THR A 376 -32.70 -22.23 -14.28
N ARG A 377 -31.68 -22.97 -14.72
CA ARG A 377 -30.62 -23.48 -13.84
C ARG A 377 -29.80 -22.36 -13.22
N LEU A 378 -29.44 -21.35 -14.02
CA LEU A 378 -28.73 -20.16 -13.55
C LEU A 378 -29.50 -19.43 -12.45
N LEU A 379 -30.81 -19.20 -12.65
CA LEU A 379 -31.63 -18.53 -11.63
C LEU A 379 -31.80 -19.37 -10.36
N ARG A 380 -32.06 -20.68 -10.49
CA ARG A 380 -32.24 -21.58 -9.32
C ARG A 380 -30.97 -21.76 -8.49
N GLN A 381 -29.81 -21.90 -9.15
CA GLN A 381 -28.52 -22.12 -8.47
C GLN A 381 -27.88 -20.83 -7.96
N SER A 382 -28.39 -19.67 -8.35
CA SER A 382 -27.88 -18.38 -7.88
C SER A 382 -28.36 -18.04 -6.48
N LEU A 383 -27.54 -17.27 -5.74
CA LEU A 383 -27.91 -16.66 -4.46
C LEU A 383 -29.13 -15.72 -4.55
N LEU A 384 -29.60 -15.39 -5.77
CA LEU A 384 -30.82 -14.62 -5.99
C LEU A 384 -32.08 -15.40 -5.61
N SER A 385 -32.05 -16.74 -5.58
CA SER A 385 -33.19 -17.57 -5.18
C SER A 385 -33.40 -17.59 -3.66
N SER A 386 -32.37 -17.26 -2.86
CA SER A 386 -32.46 -17.16 -1.40
C SER A 386 -32.80 -15.76 -0.89
N LEU A 387 -32.80 -14.75 -1.78
CA LEU A 387 -33.21 -13.38 -1.49
C LEU A 387 -34.74 -13.25 -1.57
N ASP A 388 -35.44 -13.77 -0.56
CA ASP A 388 -36.91 -13.79 -0.55
C ASP A 388 -37.56 -12.37 -0.51
N THR A 389 -36.76 -11.37 -0.16
CA THR A 389 -37.13 -9.94 -0.13
C THR A 389 -37.11 -9.26 -1.50
N TYR A 390 -36.66 -9.93 -2.57
CA TYR A 390 -36.55 -9.35 -3.91
C TYR A 390 -37.29 -10.19 -4.97
N GLU A 391 -37.86 -9.50 -5.95
CA GLU A 391 -38.39 -10.07 -7.18
C GLU A 391 -37.31 -9.98 -8.27
N VAL A 392 -36.86 -11.14 -8.75
CA VAL A 392 -35.75 -11.26 -9.70
C VAL A 392 -36.29 -11.68 -11.06
N ARG A 393 -35.94 -10.92 -12.09
CA ARG A 393 -36.38 -11.13 -13.47
C ARG A 393 -35.19 -11.11 -14.41
N LEU A 394 -35.02 -12.16 -15.21
CA LEU A 394 -34.02 -12.25 -16.28
C LEU A 394 -34.74 -12.14 -17.62
N SER A 395 -34.34 -11.20 -18.47
CA SER A 395 -34.92 -10.98 -19.80
C SER A 395 -33.86 -11.15 -20.87
N VAL A 396 -34.18 -11.91 -21.92
CA VAL A 396 -33.35 -12.04 -23.12
C VAL A 396 -33.99 -11.17 -24.21
N LEU A 397 -33.20 -10.26 -24.76
CA LEU A 397 -33.61 -9.21 -25.68
C LEU A 397 -32.94 -9.41 -27.04
N GLY A 398 -33.63 -9.07 -28.13
CA GLY A 398 -33.03 -8.97 -29.46
C GLY A 398 -32.14 -7.72 -29.63
N SER A 399 -31.48 -7.60 -30.77
CA SER A 399 -30.60 -6.47 -31.12
C SER A 399 -31.29 -5.09 -31.07
N ASP A 400 -32.61 -5.05 -31.22
CA ASP A 400 -33.47 -3.87 -31.16
C ASP A 400 -34.04 -3.58 -29.76
N GLY A 401 -33.65 -4.35 -28.74
CA GLY A 401 -34.19 -4.25 -27.39
C GLY A 401 -35.61 -4.83 -27.25
N THR A 402 -36.10 -5.60 -28.24
CA THR A 402 -37.37 -6.33 -28.10
C THR A 402 -37.19 -7.55 -27.21
N VAL A 403 -38.15 -7.77 -26.31
CA VAL A 403 -38.08 -8.92 -25.40
C VAL A 403 -38.39 -10.20 -26.17
N ARG A 404 -37.38 -11.08 -26.26
CA ARG A 404 -37.53 -12.43 -26.83
C ARG A 404 -38.08 -13.39 -25.79
N ARG A 405 -37.54 -13.37 -24.55
CA ARG A 405 -37.95 -14.24 -23.44
C ARG A 405 -37.79 -13.57 -22.08
N LYS A 406 -38.59 -14.02 -21.10
CA LYS A 406 -38.53 -13.59 -19.71
C LYS A 406 -38.59 -14.79 -18.77
N TYR A 407 -37.74 -14.77 -17.75
CA TYR A 407 -37.65 -15.79 -16.72
C TYR A 407 -37.79 -15.13 -15.35
N ALA A 408 -38.57 -15.75 -14.46
CA ALA A 408 -38.65 -15.40 -13.04
C ALA A 408 -37.80 -16.34 -12.19
N ALA A 409 -37.49 -15.94 -10.94
CA ALA A 409 -36.71 -16.72 -9.97
C ALA A 409 -37.18 -18.18 -9.79
N GLY A 410 -38.48 -18.47 -9.99
CA GLY A 410 -39.04 -19.83 -9.91
C GLY A 410 -38.76 -20.73 -11.12
N GLY A 411 -38.14 -20.21 -12.18
CA GLY A 411 -37.93 -20.93 -13.44
C GLY A 411 -39.14 -20.95 -14.38
N GLN A 412 -40.14 -20.10 -14.12
CA GLN A 412 -41.31 -19.97 -14.99
C GLN A 412 -41.00 -19.01 -16.15
N VAL A 413 -41.31 -19.45 -17.37
CA VAL A 413 -41.31 -18.59 -18.56
C VAL A 413 -42.54 -17.71 -18.51
N LEU A 414 -42.33 -16.40 -18.43
CA LEU A 414 -43.41 -15.41 -18.39
C LEU A 414 -43.86 -15.04 -19.81
N GLU A 415 -45.17 -14.84 -19.99
CA GLU A 415 -45.75 -14.44 -21.27
C GLU A 415 -45.10 -13.17 -21.84
N LYS A 416 -45.04 -13.12 -23.17
CA LYS A 416 -44.44 -12.06 -23.99
C LYS A 416 -45.29 -10.77 -23.99
N ARG A 417 -45.57 -10.20 -22.81
CA ARG A 417 -46.23 -8.89 -22.70
C ARG A 417 -45.20 -7.77 -22.90
N PRO A 418 -45.51 -6.75 -23.72
CA PRO A 418 -44.67 -5.57 -23.87
C PRO A 418 -44.62 -4.83 -22.53
N ASP A 419 -43.47 -4.90 -21.88
CA ASP A 419 -43.26 -4.32 -20.58
C ASP A 419 -42.43 -3.06 -20.74
N ARG A 420 -43.09 -1.91 -20.54
CA ARG A 420 -42.47 -0.58 -20.67
C ARG A 420 -41.26 -0.45 -19.72
N THR A 421 -41.29 -1.14 -18.59
CA THR A 421 -40.21 -1.08 -17.59
C THR A 421 -38.92 -1.74 -18.08
N VAL A 422 -39.01 -2.86 -18.82
CA VAL A 422 -37.86 -3.54 -19.43
C VAL A 422 -37.23 -2.67 -20.51
N ARG A 423 -38.06 -2.02 -21.33
CA ARG A 423 -37.59 -1.12 -22.39
C ARG A 423 -36.90 0.12 -21.82
N ASN A 424 -37.44 0.68 -20.73
CA ASN A 424 -36.83 1.84 -20.05
C ASN A 424 -35.49 1.48 -19.41
N ALA A 425 -35.38 0.33 -18.75
CA ALA A 425 -34.12 -0.13 -18.17
C ALA A 425 -33.05 -0.41 -19.25
N TYR A 426 -33.44 -1.01 -20.37
CA TYR A 426 -32.55 -1.19 -21.53
C TYR A 426 -32.09 0.15 -22.12
N ALA A 427 -33.00 1.12 -22.28
CA ALA A 427 -32.68 2.45 -22.80
C ALA A 427 -31.73 3.25 -21.88
N ALA A 428 -31.83 3.06 -20.56
CA ALA A 428 -30.94 3.70 -19.58
C ALA A 428 -29.54 3.08 -19.59
N LEU A 429 -29.44 1.75 -19.66
CA LEU A 429 -28.16 1.01 -19.52
C LEU A 429 -27.37 0.89 -20.84
N ARG A 430 -28.04 0.93 -21.99
CA ARG A 430 -27.40 0.86 -23.31
C ARG A 430 -26.29 1.91 -23.51
N PRO A 431 -26.51 3.22 -23.29
CA PRO A 431 -25.46 4.23 -23.47
C PRO A 431 -24.29 4.06 -22.50
N VAL A 432 -24.51 3.41 -21.35
CA VAL A 432 -23.45 3.10 -20.38
C VAL A 432 -22.60 1.93 -20.86
N TYR A 433 -23.23 0.88 -21.40
CA TYR A 433 -22.55 -0.25 -22.05
C TYR A 433 -21.73 0.18 -23.27
N GLU A 434 -22.26 1.08 -24.10
CA GLU A 434 -21.56 1.60 -25.29
C GLU A 434 -20.27 2.37 -24.93
N ARG A 435 -20.20 3.00 -23.74
CA ARG A 435 -18.97 3.66 -23.24
C ARG A 435 -17.97 2.69 -22.62
N SER A 436 -18.42 1.54 -22.13
CA SER A 436 -17.58 0.56 -21.44
C SER A 436 -18.15 -0.84 -21.66
N PRO A 437 -17.73 -1.53 -22.74
CA PRO A 437 -18.28 -2.84 -23.09
C PRO A 437 -17.94 -3.87 -22.01
N GLY A 438 -18.97 -4.49 -21.43
CA GLY A 438 -18.85 -5.42 -20.30
C GLY A 438 -20.18 -5.60 -19.54
N ALA A 439 -20.21 -6.38 -18.46
CA ALA A 439 -21.38 -6.47 -17.60
C ALA A 439 -21.58 -5.12 -16.86
N VAL A 440 -22.62 -4.37 -17.22
CA VAL A 440 -22.97 -3.09 -16.58
C VAL A 440 -24.03 -3.34 -15.53
N ILE A 441 -23.92 -2.73 -14.36
CA ILE A 441 -24.91 -2.81 -13.28
C ILE A 441 -25.11 -1.39 -12.74
N GLU A 442 -26.35 -0.92 -12.74
CA GLU A 442 -26.72 0.37 -12.13
C GLU A 442 -28.01 0.25 -11.31
N GLN A 443 -28.15 1.16 -10.35
CA GLN A 443 -29.40 1.40 -9.65
C GLN A 443 -30.23 2.41 -10.45
N LEU A 444 -31.38 1.97 -10.95
CA LEU A 444 -32.35 2.81 -11.63
C LEU A 444 -33.37 3.33 -10.61
N SER A 445 -33.51 4.65 -10.52
CA SER A 445 -34.65 5.27 -9.84
C SER A 445 -35.86 5.29 -10.76
N LEU A 446 -37.00 4.77 -10.30
CA LEU A 446 -38.24 4.75 -11.08
C LEU A 446 -38.88 6.14 -11.27
N GLU A 447 -38.31 7.19 -10.67
CA GLU A 447 -38.94 8.51 -10.46
C GLU A 447 -38.53 9.62 -11.44
N ALA A 448 -37.85 9.35 -12.55
CA ALA A 448 -37.57 10.42 -13.51
C ALA A 448 -38.83 11.03 -14.18
N MET A 449 -40.05 10.49 -14.00
CA MET A 449 -41.27 11.02 -14.64
C MET A 449 -42.63 10.82 -13.91
N ALA A 450 -42.71 10.71 -12.58
CA ALA A 450 -44.02 10.76 -11.90
C ALA A 450 -43.96 11.39 -10.50
N ARG A 451 -44.82 12.41 -10.30
CA ARG A 451 -45.21 13.21 -9.11
C ARG A 451 -44.47 12.99 -7.75
N PRO A 452 -44.18 14.08 -7.01
CA PRO A 452 -43.27 14.12 -5.85
C PRO A 452 -43.87 13.59 -4.53
N SER A 453 -44.72 12.56 -4.55
CA SER A 453 -45.44 12.10 -3.34
C SER A 453 -45.46 10.58 -3.11
N GLY A 454 -44.49 9.83 -3.65
CA GLY A 454 -44.46 8.38 -3.43
C GLY A 454 -43.05 7.81 -3.43
N GLN A 455 -42.39 7.84 -2.26
CA GLN A 455 -41.14 7.14 -1.90
C GLN A 455 -40.49 6.33 -3.04
N SER A 456 -39.42 6.88 -3.58
CA SER A 456 -38.50 6.33 -4.59
C SER A 456 -38.36 4.80 -4.51
N ARG A 457 -39.03 4.09 -5.42
CA ARG A 457 -38.79 2.67 -5.63
C ARG A 457 -37.49 2.52 -6.43
N PHE A 458 -36.44 2.05 -5.77
CA PHE A 458 -35.18 1.74 -6.43
C PHE A 458 -35.24 0.36 -7.07
N GLN A 459 -34.68 0.25 -8.27
CA GLN A 459 -34.54 -1.01 -9.00
C GLN A 459 -33.06 -1.21 -9.36
N TYR A 460 -32.52 -2.39 -9.10
CA TYR A 460 -31.20 -2.75 -9.65
C TYR A 460 -31.39 -3.40 -11.01
N ALA A 461 -30.66 -2.90 -12.01
CA ALA A 461 -30.68 -3.43 -13.36
C ALA A 461 -29.26 -3.64 -13.86
N GLY A 462 -29.05 -4.74 -14.58
CA GLY A 462 -27.75 -5.08 -15.12
C GLY A 462 -27.87 -5.65 -16.53
N LEU A 463 -27.00 -5.19 -17.42
CA LEU A 463 -27.03 -5.43 -18.84
C LEU A 463 -25.74 -6.09 -19.31
N LEU A 464 -25.87 -7.14 -20.13
CA LEU A 464 -24.78 -7.86 -20.77
C LEU A 464 -25.08 -8.06 -22.25
N GLY A 465 -24.13 -7.73 -23.12
CA GLY A 465 -24.21 -7.98 -24.56
C GLY A 465 -23.60 -9.33 -24.96
N ALA A 466 -24.23 -10.01 -25.92
CA ALA A 466 -23.76 -11.24 -26.55
C ALA A 466 -23.66 -11.06 -28.09
N PRO A 467 -22.47 -11.19 -28.71
CA PRO A 467 -21.16 -11.48 -28.11
C PRO A 467 -20.62 -10.30 -27.26
N PRO A 468 -19.81 -10.56 -26.22
CA PRO A 468 -19.19 -9.51 -25.43
C PRO A 468 -18.11 -8.80 -26.26
N GLY A 469 -18.18 -7.48 -26.38
CA GLY A 469 -17.13 -6.65 -26.99
C GLY A 469 -17.09 -6.63 -28.52
N ALA A 470 -18.13 -7.09 -29.21
CA ALA A 470 -18.25 -6.97 -30.67
C ALA A 470 -18.90 -5.63 -31.07
N ASP A 471 -18.52 -5.09 -32.24
CA ASP A 471 -19.10 -3.85 -32.82
C ASP A 471 -20.62 -3.93 -33.07
N SER A 472 -21.19 -5.13 -33.08
CA SER A 472 -22.62 -5.38 -33.18
C SER A 472 -23.08 -6.49 -32.23
N VAL A 473 -23.84 -6.11 -31.20
CA VAL A 473 -24.46 -7.06 -30.24
C VAL A 473 -25.78 -7.60 -30.80
N ASN A 474 -25.86 -8.91 -31.00
CA ASN A 474 -27.04 -9.56 -31.59
C ASN A 474 -28.13 -9.88 -30.56
N THR A 475 -27.73 -10.13 -29.31
CA THR A 475 -28.65 -10.47 -28.21
C THR A 475 -28.19 -9.78 -26.92
N TRP A 476 -29.14 -9.27 -26.14
CA TRP A 476 -28.87 -8.69 -24.82
C TRP A 476 -29.48 -9.52 -23.71
N ILE A 477 -28.77 -9.61 -22.58
CA ILE A 477 -29.24 -10.22 -21.35
C ILE A 477 -29.42 -9.09 -20.34
N LEU A 478 -30.66 -8.91 -19.88
CA LEU A 478 -31.03 -7.92 -18.87
C LEU A 478 -31.49 -8.64 -17.60
N LEU A 479 -30.75 -8.47 -16.52
CA LEU A 479 -31.14 -8.91 -15.19
C LEU A 479 -31.71 -7.73 -14.41
N ARG A 480 -32.84 -7.93 -13.73
CA ARG A 480 -33.53 -6.93 -12.92
C ARG A 480 -33.86 -7.50 -11.56
N ILE A 481 -33.63 -6.71 -10.52
CA ILE A 481 -33.92 -7.05 -9.14
C ILE A 481 -34.73 -5.89 -8.56
N GLU A 482 -35.97 -6.17 -8.14
CA GLU A 482 -36.89 -5.20 -7.52
C GLU A 482 -37.20 -5.65 -6.10
N PRO A 483 -37.18 -4.77 -5.08
CA PRO A 483 -37.58 -5.17 -3.73
C PRO A 483 -39.08 -5.50 -3.68
N LYS A 484 -39.45 -6.63 -3.06
CA LYS A 484 -40.85 -6.97 -2.79
C LYS A 484 -41.36 -6.01 -1.72
N SER A 485 -42.39 -5.22 -2.04
CA SER A 485 -43.07 -4.35 -1.09
C SER A 485 -43.85 -5.17 -0.07
N LEU A 486 -43.24 -5.50 1.07
CA LEU A 486 -43.92 -6.09 2.21
C LEU A 486 -44.48 -4.95 3.08
N LEU A 487 -45.68 -4.47 2.71
CA LEU A 487 -46.48 -3.40 3.32
C LEU A 487 -46.08 -1.95 2.96
N PRO A 488 -47.06 -1.05 2.76
CA PRO A 488 -46.79 0.38 2.61
C PRO A 488 -46.32 0.97 3.95
N GLY A 489 -45.13 1.56 3.98
CA GLY A 489 -44.62 2.34 5.12
C GLY A 489 -43.44 1.74 5.90
N THR A 490 -43.01 0.52 5.60
CA THR A 490 -41.78 -0.07 6.17
C THR A 490 -40.63 0.08 5.18
N GLY A 491 -39.56 0.75 5.59
CA GLY A 491 -38.36 0.91 4.76
C GLY A 491 -37.77 -0.44 4.33
N PHE A 492 -37.07 -0.42 3.19
CA PHE A 492 -36.40 -1.60 2.66
C PHE A 492 -35.28 -2.06 3.61
N GLY A 493 -35.26 -3.35 3.99
CA GLY A 493 -34.10 -3.98 4.64
C GLY A 493 -34.14 -4.19 6.15
N VAL A 494 -35.28 -4.06 6.83
CA VAL A 494 -35.37 -4.46 8.26
C VAL A 494 -35.45 -5.98 8.36
N SER A 495 -34.40 -6.59 8.91
CA SER A 495 -34.41 -7.99 9.37
C SER A 495 -35.61 -8.23 10.29
N ARG A 496 -36.36 -9.32 10.09
CA ARG A 496 -37.41 -9.80 11.02
C ARG A 496 -36.92 -9.96 12.47
N VAL A 497 -35.61 -9.89 12.72
CA VAL A 497 -34.99 -10.10 14.04
C VAL A 497 -35.08 -8.88 14.96
N LEU A 498 -35.58 -7.72 14.50
CA LEU A 498 -35.70 -6.50 15.33
C LEU A 498 -37.10 -5.86 15.36
N LEU A 499 -38.14 -6.60 14.98
CA LEU A 499 -39.52 -6.21 15.26
C LEU A 499 -39.99 -7.02 16.48
N PRO A 500 -40.42 -6.38 17.58
CA PRO A 500 -41.06 -7.13 18.66
C PRO A 500 -42.33 -7.78 18.10
N ASP A 501 -42.52 -9.05 18.46
CA ASP A 501 -43.55 -9.93 17.95
C ASP A 501 -44.94 -9.27 17.87
N GLY A 502 -45.52 -9.39 16.68
CA GLY A 502 -46.94 -9.49 16.46
C GLY A 502 -47.17 -10.66 15.53
#